data_AF-A0A395MWS4-F1
#
_entry.id   AF-A0A395MWS4-F1
#
_cell.length_a   1.000
_cell.length_b   1.000
_cell.length_c   1.000
_cell.angle_alpha   90.00
_cell.angle_beta   90.00
_cell.angle_gamma   90.00
#
_symmetry.space_group_name_H-M   'P 1'
#
loop_
_entity.id
_entity.type
_entity.pdbx_description
1 polymer ?
#
loop_
_entity_poly.entity_id
_entity_poly.type
_entity_poly.pdbx_seq_one_letter_code
_entity_poly.pdbx_strand_id
1 'polypeptide(L)'
;MPPRKRSAPESSEDAAPKRRSLRQASKSQPEPEPAPITKKSPPKKTAVKKEDKPKPSPKQAKPAQKETKLEPRKTKPEPKEDAKPKKTAKKEKSDTQSSSRSLSPSPDVPTTNPNAERHDGKWYWLMKAEPETRIENGVDVKFSIDDLKAKTEPEGWDGIRAYAARNNMRQMNAGDLAFFYASNCKEPGIVGIMEIVKEYSEDRTARDKRAPYYDPKSSKEKPIWDLVHVEFRKKFAVPIGLKELKELGKAGGPLETMQLLKQSRLSVSKVSGEEFAYLCELADKKAEEAGLEHDEGK
;
A
#
# COMPACT_ATOMS: atom_id res chain seq x y z
N MET A 1 1.48 56.48 88.34
CA MET A 1 1.84 57.57 87.40
C MET A 1 1.12 57.37 86.08
N PRO A 2 0.57 58.42 85.44
CA PRO A 2 0.24 58.45 83.99
C PRO A 2 1.50 58.94 83.21
N PRO A 3 1.49 59.34 81.91
CA PRO A 3 0.36 59.48 80.95
C PRO A 3 0.58 59.10 79.44
N ARG A 4 -0.49 58.62 78.77
CA ARG A 4 -0.96 59.03 77.39
C ARG A 4 -0.05 58.71 76.16
N LYS A 5 -0.47 58.79 74.86
CA LYS A 5 -1.77 58.79 74.12
C LYS A 5 -1.51 58.65 72.59
N ARG A 6 -2.35 57.88 71.87
CA ARG A 6 -2.88 58.10 70.47
C ARG A 6 -1.82 58.30 69.33
N SER A 7 -2.12 58.33 68.02
CA SER A 7 -3.37 58.35 67.23
C SER A 7 -3.20 57.57 65.91
N ALA A 8 -4.33 57.24 65.26
CA ALA A 8 -4.46 57.04 63.80
C ALA A 8 -5.54 58.05 63.30
N PRO A 9 -6.01 58.06 62.03
CA PRO A 9 -5.54 57.45 60.78
C PRO A 9 -5.32 58.53 59.68
N GLU A 10 -5.29 58.18 58.37
CA GLU A 10 -6.21 58.68 57.31
C GLU A 10 -5.81 58.22 55.88
N SER A 11 -6.63 58.54 54.86
CA SER A 11 -6.63 57.93 53.53
C SER A 11 -7.09 58.86 52.38
N SER A 12 -6.39 58.78 51.24
CA SER A 12 -6.81 59.19 49.88
C SER A 12 -5.87 58.47 48.87
N GLU A 13 -6.32 57.89 47.76
CA GLU A 13 -6.82 58.53 46.50
C GLU A 13 -5.75 59.48 45.91
N ASP A 14 -5.32 59.36 44.64
CA ASP A 14 -6.13 59.19 43.42
C ASP A 14 -5.36 58.57 42.21
N ALA A 15 -6.09 58.29 41.12
CA ALA A 15 -5.70 58.27 39.69
C ALA A 15 -4.56 57.36 39.18
N ALA A 16 -4.95 56.36 38.39
CA ALA A 16 -4.11 55.76 37.34
C ALA A 16 -4.64 56.12 35.93
N PRO A 17 -3.82 56.62 35.00
CA PRO A 17 -4.21 56.84 33.60
C PRO A 17 -3.95 55.60 32.72
N LYS A 18 -4.82 55.38 31.71
CA LYS A 18 -4.74 54.26 30.76
C LYS A 18 -4.57 54.75 29.30
N ARG A 19 -3.65 54.12 28.56
CA ARG A 19 -3.69 53.84 27.09
C ARG A 19 -3.69 55.01 26.08
N ARG A 20 -3.38 54.62 24.82
CA ARG A 20 -3.93 55.10 23.52
C ARG A 20 -3.08 56.14 22.76
N SER A 21 -2.94 56.16 21.41
CA SER A 21 -2.81 55.15 20.31
C SER A 21 -2.71 55.88 18.93
N LEU A 22 -2.53 55.15 17.80
CA LEU A 22 -2.62 55.61 16.37
C LEU A 22 -1.40 56.41 15.84
N ARG A 23 -0.85 56.20 14.61
CA ARG A 23 -1.33 56.34 13.19
C ARG A 23 -1.41 57.80 12.70
N GLN A 24 -1.39 58.14 11.39
CA GLN A 24 -1.50 57.32 10.15
C GLN A 24 -0.39 57.67 9.10
N ALA A 25 -0.65 57.60 7.78
CA ALA A 25 0.36 57.73 6.71
C ALA A 25 -0.23 58.14 5.32
N SER A 26 0.64 58.50 4.36
CA SER A 26 0.34 58.80 2.93
C SER A 26 1.03 57.78 1.99
N LYS A 27 0.80 57.64 0.66
CA LYS A 27 0.16 58.40 -0.44
C LYS A 27 0.99 59.51 -1.14
N SER A 28 0.99 59.68 -2.48
CA SER A 28 0.56 58.75 -3.58
C SER A 28 0.86 59.23 -5.04
N GLN A 29 1.13 58.26 -5.95
CA GLN A 29 0.68 58.17 -7.39
C GLN A 29 1.22 59.19 -8.44
N PRO A 30 1.07 59.01 -9.80
CA PRO A 30 0.23 58.08 -10.59
C PRO A 30 0.93 57.25 -11.73
N GLU A 31 0.15 56.66 -12.66
CA GLU A 31 0.52 55.71 -13.75
C GLU A 31 0.03 56.22 -15.15
N PRO A 32 0.64 55.83 -16.32
CA PRO A 32 -0.06 54.93 -17.29
C PRO A 32 0.85 54.02 -18.19
N GLU A 33 0.21 53.19 -19.04
CA GLU A 33 0.71 52.19 -20.04
C GLU A 33 1.08 52.79 -21.45
N PRO A 34 1.46 52.03 -22.54
CA PRO A 34 1.95 50.62 -22.71
C PRO A 34 3.11 50.34 -23.75
N ALA A 35 3.76 49.15 -23.66
CA ALA A 35 4.41 48.36 -24.75
C ALA A 35 5.61 48.96 -25.58
N PRO A 36 6.30 48.24 -26.53
CA PRO A 36 6.25 46.82 -26.94
C PRO A 36 7.60 46.04 -27.13
N ILE A 37 7.52 44.70 -27.15
CA ILE A 37 8.31 43.70 -27.93
C ILE A 37 9.88 43.70 -27.89
N THR A 38 10.45 42.55 -27.48
CA THR A 38 11.42 41.78 -28.31
C THR A 38 11.52 40.31 -27.87
N LYS A 39 11.74 39.39 -28.83
CA LYS A 39 11.84 37.93 -28.61
C LYS A 39 13.30 37.46 -28.72
N LYS A 40 13.69 36.43 -27.96
CA LYS A 40 14.86 35.60 -28.27
C LYS A 40 14.49 34.11 -28.24
N SER A 41 14.27 33.55 -29.43
CA SER A 41 14.09 32.11 -29.63
C SER A 41 15.45 31.41 -29.77
N PRO A 42 15.62 30.16 -29.31
CA PRO A 42 16.68 29.29 -29.82
C PRO A 42 16.38 28.92 -31.30
N PRO A 43 17.39 28.77 -32.17
CA PRO A 43 17.18 28.63 -33.60
C PRO A 43 16.85 27.20 -34.06
N LYS A 44 15.90 27.08 -35.00
CA LYS A 44 15.85 25.95 -35.96
C LYS A 44 16.46 26.38 -37.30
N LYS A 45 17.45 25.62 -37.76
CA LYS A 45 17.90 25.47 -39.16
C LYS A 45 18.74 24.18 -39.19
N THR A 46 18.73 23.28 -40.16
CA THR A 46 17.99 22.92 -41.39
C THR A 46 18.77 21.70 -41.91
N ALA A 47 18.16 20.73 -42.59
CA ALA A 47 18.86 19.49 -42.95
C ALA A 47 19.74 19.60 -44.22
N VAL A 48 20.77 18.74 -44.29
CA VAL A 48 21.39 18.29 -45.56
C VAL A 48 21.51 16.76 -45.50
N LYS A 49 21.25 16.09 -46.63
CA LYS A 49 21.29 14.63 -46.78
C LYS A 49 22.70 14.03 -46.70
N LYS A 50 22.76 12.72 -46.45
CA LYS A 50 23.54 11.79 -47.30
C LYS A 50 22.98 10.36 -47.20
N GLU A 51 22.87 9.70 -48.35
CA GLU A 51 22.78 8.23 -48.51
C GLU A 51 24.16 7.58 -48.15
N ASP A 52 24.39 6.26 -48.00
CA ASP A 52 23.57 5.06 -48.30
C ASP A 52 23.97 3.84 -47.41
N LYS A 53 23.40 2.65 -47.71
CA LYS A 53 23.65 1.29 -47.21
C LYS A 53 24.99 0.68 -47.73
N PRO A 54 25.43 -0.56 -47.35
CA PRO A 54 24.70 -1.65 -46.67
C PRO A 54 25.42 -2.40 -45.52
N LYS A 55 24.69 -3.37 -44.96
CA LYS A 55 25.11 -4.42 -44.02
C LYS A 55 25.97 -5.47 -44.73
N PRO A 56 26.79 -6.27 -44.01
CA PRO A 56 26.45 -7.71 -44.00
C PRO A 56 26.65 -8.43 -42.65
N SER A 57 26.16 -9.66 -42.61
CA SER A 57 26.35 -10.72 -41.60
C SER A 57 26.06 -12.06 -42.32
N PRO A 58 26.25 -13.27 -41.75
CA PRO A 58 27.06 -13.70 -40.60
C PRO A 58 28.08 -14.81 -41.01
N LYS A 59 28.75 -15.48 -40.05
CA LYS A 59 29.31 -16.84 -40.25
C LYS A 59 29.13 -17.74 -39.01
N GLN A 60 29.15 -19.05 -39.22
CA GLN A 60 28.80 -20.11 -38.25
C GLN A 60 30.03 -20.89 -37.77
N ALA A 61 29.96 -21.52 -36.59
CA ALA A 61 30.65 -22.80 -36.30
C ALA A 61 30.08 -23.52 -35.04
N LYS A 62 30.16 -24.85 -35.07
CA LYS A 62 30.00 -25.88 -34.01
C LYS A 62 30.96 -27.03 -34.40
N PRO A 63 31.17 -28.09 -33.60
CA PRO A 63 31.20 -28.25 -32.14
C PRO A 63 32.53 -28.91 -31.67
N ALA A 64 32.66 -29.28 -30.40
CA ALA A 64 33.57 -30.34 -29.96
C ALA A 64 33.09 -31.03 -28.67
N GLN A 65 33.26 -32.35 -28.57
CA GLN A 65 33.14 -33.16 -27.36
C GLN A 65 34.49 -33.82 -27.08
N LYS A 66 34.75 -34.22 -25.82
CA LYS A 66 35.57 -35.41 -25.56
C LYS A 66 35.23 -36.07 -24.22
N GLU A 67 35.01 -37.37 -24.24
CA GLU A 67 34.80 -38.22 -23.06
C GLU A 67 36.14 -38.80 -22.56
N THR A 68 36.18 -39.27 -21.30
CA THR A 68 36.78 -40.58 -20.90
C THR A 68 36.64 -40.83 -19.38
N LYS A 69 36.73 -42.05 -18.80
CA LYS A 69 36.06 -43.36 -19.09
C LYS A 69 36.44 -44.41 -18.00
N LEU A 70 35.43 -45.00 -17.33
CA LEU A 70 35.46 -46.24 -16.47
C LEU A 70 36.28 -46.15 -15.14
N GLU A 71 35.88 -46.70 -13.98
CA GLU A 71 35.32 -48.02 -13.54
C GLU A 71 36.37 -49.13 -13.30
N PRO A 72 36.13 -50.15 -12.42
CA PRO A 72 34.84 -50.68 -11.89
C PRO A 72 34.73 -50.52 -10.34
N ARG A 73 34.13 -51.35 -9.43
CA ARG A 73 33.77 -52.79 -9.44
C ARG A 73 32.61 -53.19 -8.46
N LYS A 74 32.81 -54.21 -7.59
CA LYS A 74 31.81 -55.08 -6.88
C LYS A 74 32.48 -55.69 -5.61
N THR A 75 31.83 -56.21 -4.56
CA THR A 75 30.76 -57.25 -4.48
C THR A 75 29.95 -57.28 -3.15
N LYS A 76 28.83 -58.04 -3.13
CA LYS A 76 27.94 -58.40 -1.98
C LYS A 76 28.45 -59.68 -1.23
N PRO A 77 27.96 -60.03 -0.01
CA PRO A 77 26.81 -60.96 0.11
C PRO A 77 25.87 -60.74 1.35
N GLU A 78 24.87 -61.61 1.53
CA GLU A 78 24.03 -61.80 2.75
C GLU A 78 24.24 -63.22 3.33
N PRO A 79 23.78 -63.54 4.56
CA PRO A 79 22.50 -64.28 4.68
C PRO A 79 21.68 -64.07 5.99
N LYS A 80 20.37 -64.40 5.92
CA LYS A 80 19.45 -65.13 6.87
C LYS A 80 19.56 -65.00 8.42
N GLU A 81 18.53 -65.27 9.24
CA GLU A 81 17.05 -65.36 9.16
C GLU A 81 16.53 -65.87 10.54
N ASP A 82 15.66 -65.17 11.28
CA ASP A 82 14.90 -65.77 12.43
C ASP A 82 13.67 -64.95 12.92
N ALA A 83 12.97 -65.41 13.98
CA ALA A 83 11.51 -65.29 14.15
C ALA A 83 10.86 -64.09 14.92
N LYS A 84 9.52 -64.07 14.80
CA LYS A 84 8.41 -63.23 15.36
C LYS A 84 8.31 -63.18 16.92
N PRO A 85 7.39 -62.40 17.59
CA PRO A 85 6.28 -61.55 17.08
C PRO A 85 5.93 -60.20 17.81
N LYS A 86 5.07 -59.40 17.14
CA LYS A 86 4.03 -58.46 17.68
C LYS A 86 4.42 -57.32 18.67
N LYS A 87 4.18 -56.08 18.23
CA LYS A 87 3.12 -55.18 18.80
C LYS A 87 2.72 -54.07 17.81
N THR A 88 1.60 -53.39 18.08
CA THR A 88 0.87 -52.52 17.15
C THR A 88 1.01 -51.02 17.47
N ALA A 89 1.16 -50.18 16.45
CA ALA A 89 0.85 -48.74 16.50
C ALA A 89 0.48 -48.21 15.10
N LYS A 90 -0.47 -47.25 15.03
CA LYS A 90 -0.77 -46.48 13.81
C LYS A 90 0.03 -45.17 13.81
N LYS A 91 0.43 -44.71 12.62
CA LYS A 91 0.50 -43.30 12.16
C LYS A 91 0.65 -43.37 10.64
N GLU A 92 -0.38 -43.07 9.85
CA GLU A 92 -0.99 -41.76 9.57
C GLU A 92 -0.09 -40.84 8.74
N LYS A 93 -0.68 -40.30 7.67
CA LYS A 93 0.00 -39.49 6.65
C LYS A 93 0.14 -38.05 7.13
N SER A 94 1.22 -37.39 6.71
CA SER A 94 1.38 -35.95 6.88
C SER A 94 0.64 -35.19 5.77
N ASP A 95 -0.59 -34.76 6.03
CA ASP A 95 -1.21 -33.70 5.23
C ASP A 95 -0.67 -32.33 5.67
N THR A 96 -0.15 -31.56 4.71
CA THR A 96 0.40 -30.23 4.96
C THR A 96 -0.74 -29.23 5.13
N GLN A 97 -1.11 -28.93 6.37
CA GLN A 97 -2.14 -27.94 6.68
C GLN A 97 -1.69 -26.53 6.29
N SER A 98 -2.48 -25.87 5.43
CA SER A 98 -2.39 -24.43 5.20
C SER A 98 -2.75 -23.68 6.49
N SER A 99 -1.90 -22.75 6.94
CA SER A 99 -2.10 -22.00 8.18
C SER A 99 -3.13 -20.89 7.98
N SER A 100 -4.34 -21.09 8.51
CA SER A 100 -5.42 -20.10 8.46
C SER A 100 -5.08 -18.80 9.20
N ARG A 101 -5.16 -17.67 8.49
CA ARG A 101 -4.95 -16.30 9.01
C ARG A 101 -6.02 -15.82 10.02
N SER A 102 -7.08 -16.59 10.21
CA SER A 102 -8.26 -16.23 11.00
C SER A 102 -8.02 -16.25 12.52
N LEU A 103 -7.41 -15.17 13.05
CA LEU A 103 -7.56 -14.82 14.46
C LEU A 103 -8.99 -14.29 14.69
N SER A 104 -9.77 -15.01 15.49
CA SER A 104 -11.21 -14.75 15.68
C SER A 104 -11.50 -13.30 16.14
N PRO A 105 -12.56 -12.66 15.62
CA PRO A 105 -12.93 -11.31 16.02
C PRO A 105 -13.31 -11.28 17.51
N SER A 106 -12.68 -10.38 18.28
CA SER A 106 -13.19 -10.02 19.60
C SER A 106 -14.35 -9.03 19.45
N PRO A 107 -15.45 -9.21 20.19
CA PRO A 107 -16.69 -8.47 19.95
C PRO A 107 -16.58 -6.96 20.19
N ASP A 108 -15.68 -6.52 21.06
CA ASP A 108 -15.64 -5.15 21.58
C ASP A 108 -14.91 -4.11 20.70
N VAL A 109 -14.46 -4.49 19.49
CA VAL A 109 -13.70 -3.56 18.63
C VAL A 109 -14.66 -2.67 17.82
N PRO A 110 -14.65 -1.33 17.98
CA PRO A 110 -15.58 -0.44 17.29
C PRO A 110 -15.53 -0.56 15.76
N THR A 111 -16.68 -0.47 15.10
CA THR A 111 -16.76 -0.46 13.63
C THR A 111 -16.18 0.83 13.03
N THR A 112 -16.21 1.92 13.81
CA THR A 112 -15.76 3.26 13.42
C THR A 112 -14.52 3.72 14.19
N ASN A 113 -13.65 4.48 13.55
CA ASN A 113 -12.51 5.16 14.14
C ASN A 113 -12.92 6.58 14.59
N PRO A 114 -12.99 6.90 15.89
CA PRO A 114 -13.36 8.24 16.35
C PRO A 114 -12.30 9.32 16.02
N ASN A 115 -11.10 8.91 15.55
CA ASN A 115 -10.01 9.81 15.17
C ASN A 115 -9.82 9.94 13.65
N ALA A 116 -10.67 9.30 12.84
CA ALA A 116 -10.67 9.49 11.39
C ALA A 116 -11.32 10.84 11.04
N GLU A 117 -10.74 11.56 10.08
CA GLU A 117 -11.43 12.67 9.44
C GLU A 117 -12.67 12.14 8.72
N ARG A 118 -13.82 12.79 8.94
CA ARG A 118 -15.06 12.48 8.22
C ARG A 118 -15.13 13.29 6.95
N HIS A 119 -15.53 12.64 5.87
CA HIS A 119 -15.61 13.23 4.54
C HIS A 119 -16.94 12.86 3.89
N ASP A 120 -17.51 13.81 3.14
CA ASP A 120 -18.74 13.58 2.39
C ASP A 120 -18.43 12.74 1.15
N GLY A 121 -19.18 11.64 0.98
CA GLY A 121 -18.96 10.66 -0.09
C GLY A 121 -17.79 9.70 0.16
N LYS A 122 -17.56 8.79 -0.80
CA LYS A 122 -16.51 7.76 -0.74
C LYS A 122 -15.14 8.36 -1.04
N TRP A 123 -14.12 8.00 -0.26
CA TRP A 123 -12.72 8.16 -0.63
C TRP A 123 -12.19 6.89 -1.30
N TYR A 124 -11.10 7.07 -2.05
CA TYR A 124 -10.52 6.05 -2.92
C TYR A 124 -9.08 5.76 -2.54
N TRP A 125 -8.75 4.47 -2.53
CA TRP A 125 -7.48 3.96 -2.03
C TRP A 125 -6.89 2.89 -2.96
N LEU A 126 -5.64 2.53 -2.73
CA LEU A 126 -4.99 1.38 -3.34
C LEU A 126 -4.15 0.67 -2.28
N MET A 127 -4.33 -0.65 -2.19
CA MET A 127 -3.78 -1.48 -1.13
C MET A 127 -3.09 -2.69 -1.75
N LYS A 128 -1.82 -2.91 -1.39
CA LYS A 128 -0.96 -3.94 -1.99
C LYS A 128 -0.98 -5.23 -1.18
N ALA A 129 -1.10 -6.36 -1.88
CA ALA A 129 -0.90 -7.71 -1.36
C ALA A 129 -0.04 -8.53 -2.35
N GLU A 130 0.36 -9.75 -1.98
CA GLU A 130 1.25 -10.60 -2.78
C GLU A 130 0.52 -11.91 -3.15
N PRO A 131 0.12 -12.13 -4.42
CA PRO A 131 -0.69 -13.30 -4.79
C PRO A 131 0.14 -14.58 -5.02
N GLU A 132 1.47 -14.48 -5.05
CA GLU A 132 2.41 -15.59 -5.18
C GLU A 132 3.04 -15.91 -3.82
N THR A 133 3.43 -17.16 -3.59
CA THR A 133 4.02 -17.61 -2.31
C THR A 133 5.34 -16.90 -2.02
N ARG A 134 5.43 -16.29 -0.83
CA ARG A 134 6.66 -15.71 -0.28
C ARG A 134 6.74 -15.97 1.21
N ILE A 135 7.86 -16.52 1.65
CA ILE A 135 8.10 -16.77 3.08
C ILE A 135 8.69 -15.53 3.75
N GLU A 136 8.03 -15.06 4.81
CA GLU A 136 8.51 -14.02 5.73
C GLU A 136 8.58 -14.63 7.13
N ASN A 137 9.76 -14.61 7.76
CA ASN A 137 10.02 -15.18 9.10
C ASN A 137 9.49 -16.61 9.34
N GLY A 138 9.37 -17.42 8.27
CA GLY A 138 8.91 -18.80 8.30
C GLY A 138 7.43 -19.02 7.96
N VAL A 139 6.67 -17.96 7.66
CA VAL A 139 5.24 -18.00 7.30
C VAL A 139 5.06 -17.54 5.85
N ASP A 140 4.21 -18.22 5.06
CA ASP A 140 3.83 -17.72 3.73
C ASP A 140 2.87 -16.54 3.85
N VAL A 141 3.18 -15.42 3.21
CA VAL A 141 2.37 -14.19 3.23
C VAL A 141 1.48 -14.03 2.00
N LYS A 142 1.34 -15.09 1.18
CA LYS A 142 0.44 -15.14 0.03
C LYS A 142 -0.98 -14.68 0.39
N PHE A 143 -1.47 -13.67 -0.32
CA PHE A 143 -2.87 -13.25 -0.31
C PHE A 143 -3.25 -12.62 -1.65
N SER A 144 -4.15 -13.28 -2.40
CA SER A 144 -4.69 -12.82 -3.68
C SER A 144 -6.13 -12.29 -3.54
N ILE A 145 -6.64 -11.66 -4.59
CA ILE A 145 -8.04 -11.21 -4.62
C ILE A 145 -9.04 -12.39 -4.60
N ASP A 146 -8.62 -13.57 -5.08
CA ASP A 146 -9.43 -14.79 -4.97
C ASP A 146 -9.45 -15.34 -3.54
N ASP A 147 -8.33 -15.23 -2.80
CA ASP A 147 -8.27 -15.55 -1.37
C ASP A 147 -9.13 -14.58 -0.53
N LEU A 148 -9.31 -13.32 -0.98
CA LEU A 148 -10.25 -12.35 -0.40
C LEU A 148 -11.71 -12.66 -0.78
N LYS A 149 -12.00 -12.98 -2.05
CA LYS A 149 -13.34 -13.37 -2.50
C LYS A 149 -13.86 -14.63 -1.79
N ALA A 150 -12.97 -15.54 -1.38
CA ALA A 150 -13.32 -16.75 -0.64
C ALA A 150 -13.67 -16.52 0.85
N LYS A 151 -13.63 -15.27 1.35
CA LYS A 151 -13.96 -14.93 2.74
C LYS A 151 -15.46 -14.81 2.97
N THR A 152 -15.94 -15.36 4.08
CA THR A 152 -17.34 -15.25 4.54
C THR A 152 -17.56 -14.17 5.61
N GLU A 153 -16.48 -13.52 6.04
CA GLU A 153 -16.45 -12.43 7.02
C GLU A 153 -15.43 -11.38 6.54
N PRO A 154 -15.52 -10.11 6.96
CA PRO A 154 -14.55 -9.07 6.62
C PRO A 154 -13.10 -9.46 6.94
N GLU A 155 -12.19 -9.30 5.98
CA GLU A 155 -10.76 -9.62 6.18
C GLU A 155 -10.01 -8.43 6.79
N GLY A 156 -9.36 -8.63 7.94
CA GLY A 156 -8.47 -7.64 8.53
C GLY A 156 -7.19 -7.47 7.71
N TRP A 157 -6.90 -6.24 7.26
CA TRP A 157 -5.72 -5.94 6.43
C TRP A 157 -4.44 -5.76 7.28
N ASP A 158 -3.98 -6.87 7.84
CA ASP A 158 -2.83 -6.93 8.77
C ASP A 158 -1.46 -6.63 8.12
N GLY A 159 -0.39 -6.72 8.92
CA GLY A 159 0.98 -6.79 8.42
C GLY A 159 1.60 -5.45 7.98
N ILE A 160 0.83 -4.36 7.99
CA ILE A 160 1.34 -3.02 7.66
C ILE A 160 2.36 -2.55 8.72
N ARG A 161 3.63 -2.44 8.33
CA ARG A 161 4.74 -1.93 9.17
C ARG A 161 5.36 -0.61 8.67
N ALA A 162 4.66 0.10 7.78
CA ALA A 162 5.05 1.44 7.32
C ALA A 162 4.13 2.50 7.95
N TYR A 163 4.70 3.46 8.69
CA TYR A 163 3.92 4.50 9.40
C TYR A 163 3.01 5.31 8.47
N ALA A 164 3.46 5.63 7.25
CA ALA A 164 2.65 6.32 6.26
C ALA A 164 1.42 5.50 5.81
N ALA A 165 1.60 4.20 5.54
CA ALA A 165 0.50 3.30 5.17
C ALA A 165 -0.51 3.13 6.32
N ARG A 166 -0.02 2.98 7.56
CA ARG A 166 -0.88 2.95 8.77
C ARG A 166 -1.64 4.26 8.95
N ASN A 167 -1.00 5.41 8.74
CA ASN A 167 -1.67 6.71 8.85
C ASN A 167 -2.74 6.90 7.76
N ASN A 168 -2.52 6.38 6.55
CA ASN A 168 -3.54 6.34 5.49
C ASN A 168 -4.73 5.44 5.90
N MET A 169 -4.49 4.24 6.44
CA MET A 169 -5.58 3.38 6.96
C MET A 169 -6.40 4.05 8.07
N ARG A 170 -5.75 4.82 8.96
CA ARG A 170 -6.43 5.58 10.02
C ARG A 170 -7.35 6.70 9.49
N GLN A 171 -7.28 7.05 8.21
CA GLN A 171 -8.17 8.04 7.56
C GLN A 171 -9.33 7.39 6.79
N MET A 172 -9.34 6.07 6.64
CA MET A 172 -10.41 5.37 5.90
C MET A 172 -11.73 5.42 6.66
N ASN A 173 -12.82 5.66 5.93
CA ASN A 173 -14.19 5.62 6.45
C ASN A 173 -14.91 4.34 5.94
N ALA A 174 -15.91 3.88 6.68
CA ALA A 174 -16.72 2.75 6.24
C ALA A 174 -17.50 3.12 4.96
N GLY A 175 -17.43 2.25 3.95
CA GLY A 175 -17.92 2.50 2.60
C GLY A 175 -16.87 3.06 1.63
N ASP A 176 -15.64 3.35 2.05
CA ASP A 176 -14.54 3.68 1.13
C ASP A 176 -14.21 2.53 0.18
N LEU A 177 -13.74 2.84 -1.04
CA LEU A 177 -13.31 1.83 -2.00
C LEU A 177 -11.79 1.80 -2.17
N ALA A 178 -11.24 0.59 -2.30
CA ALA A 178 -9.82 0.37 -2.49
C ALA A 178 -9.58 -0.53 -3.71
N PHE A 179 -8.61 -0.16 -4.55
CA PHE A 179 -8.05 -1.07 -5.54
C PHE A 179 -7.19 -2.14 -4.85
N PHE A 180 -7.51 -3.41 -5.09
CA PHE A 180 -6.64 -4.53 -4.76
C PHE A 180 -5.50 -4.55 -5.78
N TYR A 181 -4.27 -4.30 -5.31
CA TYR A 181 -3.08 -4.29 -6.16
C TYR A 181 -2.24 -5.54 -5.91
N ALA A 182 -2.10 -6.38 -6.94
CA ALA A 182 -1.18 -7.51 -6.97
C ALA A 182 0.26 -6.99 -7.06
N SER A 183 1.07 -7.27 -6.04
CA SER A 183 2.46 -6.84 -5.92
C SER A 183 3.42 -8.02 -5.76
N ASN A 184 4.70 -7.79 -6.06
CA ASN A 184 5.80 -8.75 -5.93
C ASN A 184 5.59 -10.10 -6.66
N CYS A 185 4.67 -10.13 -7.63
CA CYS A 185 4.38 -11.26 -8.51
C CYS A 185 4.96 -11.03 -9.92
N LYS A 186 4.86 -12.04 -10.79
CA LYS A 186 5.27 -12.00 -12.20
C LYS A 186 4.58 -10.87 -12.98
N GLU A 187 3.29 -10.64 -12.71
CA GLU A 187 2.42 -9.70 -13.45
C GLU A 187 1.72 -8.72 -12.48
N PRO A 188 2.47 -7.74 -11.94
CA PRO A 188 1.94 -6.82 -10.92
C PRO A 188 1.05 -5.75 -11.54
N GLY A 189 -0.05 -5.41 -10.86
CA GLY A 189 -1.09 -4.50 -11.36
C GLY A 189 -2.32 -4.44 -10.47
N ILE A 190 -3.32 -3.66 -10.87
CA ILE A 190 -4.64 -3.64 -10.23
C ILE A 190 -5.45 -4.83 -10.75
N VAL A 191 -6.00 -5.64 -9.84
CA VAL A 191 -6.76 -6.87 -10.16
C VAL A 191 -8.25 -6.77 -9.77
N GLY A 192 -8.67 -5.68 -9.11
CA GLY A 192 -10.06 -5.46 -8.76
C GLY A 192 -10.26 -4.42 -7.66
N ILE A 193 -11.48 -4.40 -7.11
CA ILE A 193 -11.99 -3.44 -6.12
C ILE A 193 -12.50 -4.21 -4.88
N MET A 194 -12.23 -3.64 -3.72
CA MET A 194 -12.76 -4.06 -2.42
C MET A 194 -13.27 -2.82 -1.65
N GLU A 195 -14.11 -3.02 -0.64
CA GLU A 195 -14.68 -1.94 0.18
C GLU A 195 -14.17 -2.02 1.62
N ILE A 196 -13.92 -0.86 2.23
CA ILE A 196 -13.63 -0.74 3.66
C ILE A 196 -14.93 -0.86 4.43
N VAL A 197 -15.12 -1.93 5.21
CA VAL A 197 -16.35 -2.15 6.01
C VAL A 197 -16.14 -1.97 7.51
N LYS A 198 -14.88 -1.85 7.96
CA LYS A 198 -14.52 -1.52 9.34
C LYS A 198 -13.28 -0.65 9.39
N GLU A 199 -13.42 0.51 10.03
CA GLU A 199 -12.42 1.58 10.03
C GLU A 199 -11.26 1.35 11.01
N TYR A 200 -11.42 0.42 11.96
CA TYR A 200 -10.43 0.22 13.01
C TYR A 200 -10.38 -1.21 13.56
N SER A 201 -9.16 -1.68 13.82
CA SER A 201 -8.80 -2.70 14.81
C SER A 201 -7.31 -2.59 15.13
N GLU A 202 -6.88 -2.99 16.33
CA GLU A 202 -5.47 -3.24 16.61
C GLU A 202 -4.94 -4.37 15.70
N ASP A 203 -3.79 -4.19 15.06
CA ASP A 203 -3.07 -5.30 14.45
C ASP A 203 -2.37 -6.12 15.55
N ARG A 204 -3.07 -7.14 16.03
CA ARG A 204 -2.56 -8.09 17.04
C ARG A 204 -1.41 -8.95 16.52
N THR A 205 -1.27 -9.15 15.20
CA THR A 205 -0.15 -9.93 14.63
C THR A 205 1.20 -9.29 14.92
N ALA A 206 1.24 -7.95 15.02
CA ALA A 206 2.44 -7.21 15.41
C ALA A 206 3.00 -7.62 16.79
N ARG A 207 2.19 -8.28 17.63
CA ARG A 207 2.54 -8.64 19.01
C ARG A 207 2.75 -10.14 19.22
N ASP A 208 2.52 -10.97 18.19
CA ASP A 208 2.86 -12.39 18.20
C ASP A 208 4.24 -12.63 17.56
N LYS A 209 5.14 -13.28 18.31
CA LYS A 209 6.50 -13.64 17.87
C LYS A 209 6.54 -14.68 16.75
N ARG A 210 5.40 -15.31 16.44
CA ARG A 210 5.23 -16.29 15.34
C ARG A 210 4.69 -15.66 14.05
N ALA A 211 4.20 -14.42 14.11
CA ALA A 211 3.67 -13.75 12.93
C ALA A 211 4.81 -13.31 11.99
N PRO A 212 4.59 -13.29 10.66
CA PRO A 212 5.58 -12.82 9.69
C PRO A 212 6.07 -11.40 9.98
N TYR A 213 5.19 -10.56 10.55
CA TYR A 213 5.43 -9.13 10.79
C TYR A 213 5.41 -8.77 12.28
N TYR A 214 6.08 -9.54 13.14
CA TYR A 214 6.27 -9.19 14.55
C TYR A 214 7.05 -7.86 14.72
N ASP A 215 6.58 -6.99 15.63
CA ASP A 215 7.30 -5.78 16.05
C ASP A 215 7.47 -5.77 17.58
N PRO A 216 8.68 -5.97 18.13
CA PRO A 216 8.93 -5.99 19.57
C PRO A 216 8.68 -4.65 20.28
N LYS A 217 8.37 -3.57 19.54
CA LYS A 217 8.02 -2.26 20.11
C LYS A 217 6.51 -2.10 20.36
N SER A 218 5.67 -2.96 19.77
CA SER A 218 4.21 -2.93 19.91
C SER A 218 3.79 -3.78 21.12
N SER A 219 3.10 -3.19 22.10
CA SER A 219 2.60 -3.89 23.30
C SER A 219 1.08 -3.78 23.41
N LYS A 220 0.44 -4.50 24.34
CA LYS A 220 -1.03 -4.41 24.55
C LYS A 220 -1.43 -3.05 25.14
N GLU A 221 -0.53 -2.47 25.92
CA GLU A 221 -0.64 -1.16 26.59
C GLU A 221 -0.29 -0.02 25.62
N LYS A 222 0.45 -0.34 24.54
CA LYS A 222 0.90 0.61 23.51
C LYS A 222 0.91 -0.06 22.13
N PRO A 223 -0.27 -0.30 21.53
CA PRO A 223 -0.34 -0.78 20.15
C PRO A 223 0.21 0.29 19.19
N ILE A 224 1.17 -0.10 18.35
CA ILE A 224 1.76 0.78 17.32
C ILE A 224 1.01 0.64 15.99
N TRP A 225 0.45 -0.54 15.73
CA TRP A 225 -0.09 -0.94 14.43
C TRP A 225 -1.59 -1.24 14.54
N ASP A 226 -2.31 -0.79 13.53
CA ASP A 226 -3.76 -0.89 13.38
C ASP A 226 -4.06 -1.36 11.96
N LEU A 227 -5.26 -1.87 11.75
CA LEU A 227 -5.77 -2.30 10.44
C LEU A 227 -7.23 -1.88 10.25
N VAL A 228 -7.64 -1.88 8.98
CA VAL A 228 -9.05 -1.84 8.55
C VAL A 228 -9.52 -3.25 8.19
N HIS A 229 -10.82 -3.50 8.13
CA HIS A 229 -11.35 -4.73 7.52
C HIS A 229 -12.01 -4.42 6.19
N VAL A 230 -11.81 -5.32 5.23
CA VAL A 230 -12.25 -5.16 3.84
C VAL A 230 -13.09 -6.33 3.37
N GLU A 231 -14.00 -6.05 2.44
CA GLU A 231 -14.79 -7.05 1.72
C GLU A 231 -14.57 -6.96 0.22
N PHE A 232 -14.65 -8.10 -0.45
CA PHE A 232 -14.65 -8.17 -1.91
C PHE A 232 -15.83 -7.38 -2.52
N ARG A 233 -15.62 -6.77 -3.69
CA ARG A 233 -16.67 -6.10 -4.49
C ARG A 233 -16.60 -6.38 -5.98
N LYS A 234 -15.40 -6.42 -6.58
CA LYS A 234 -15.22 -6.72 -8.02
C LYS A 234 -13.82 -7.26 -8.29
N LYS A 235 -13.68 -8.30 -9.10
CA LYS A 235 -12.43 -8.72 -9.74
C LYS A 235 -12.48 -8.34 -11.22
N PHE A 236 -11.43 -7.69 -11.70
CA PHE A 236 -11.33 -7.29 -13.10
C PHE A 236 -11.01 -8.50 -13.99
N ALA A 237 -11.74 -8.61 -15.10
CA ALA A 237 -11.53 -9.65 -16.12
C ALA A 237 -10.11 -9.61 -16.71
N VAL A 238 -9.60 -8.39 -16.94
CA VAL A 238 -8.25 -8.12 -17.42
C VAL A 238 -7.57 -7.14 -16.46
N PRO A 239 -6.51 -7.55 -15.72
CA PRO A 239 -5.79 -6.66 -14.82
C PRO A 239 -5.17 -5.44 -15.51
N ILE A 240 -5.10 -4.32 -14.80
CA ILE A 240 -4.42 -3.10 -15.26
C ILE A 240 -2.95 -3.16 -14.79
N GLY A 241 -2.05 -3.49 -15.70
CA GLY A 241 -0.67 -3.84 -15.37
C GLY A 241 0.21 -2.65 -15.00
N LEU A 242 1.24 -2.85 -14.17
CA LEU A 242 2.17 -1.78 -13.74
C LEU A 242 2.87 -1.06 -14.91
N LYS A 243 3.04 -1.69 -16.07
CA LYS A 243 3.57 -1.05 -17.28
C LYS A 243 2.59 -0.01 -17.85
N GLU A 244 1.32 -0.35 -17.87
CA GLU A 244 0.20 0.49 -18.35
C GLU A 244 -0.03 1.66 -17.39
N LEU A 245 -0.09 1.39 -16.07
CA LEU A 245 -0.15 2.43 -15.04
C LEU A 245 1.01 3.43 -15.12
N LYS A 246 2.23 2.97 -15.42
CA LYS A 246 3.40 3.83 -15.62
C LYS A 246 3.39 4.64 -16.92
N GLU A 247 2.68 4.18 -17.95
CA GLU A 247 2.49 4.92 -19.20
C GLU A 247 1.47 6.04 -18.99
N LEU A 248 0.34 5.71 -18.35
CA LEU A 248 -0.74 6.62 -17.96
C LEU A 248 -0.31 7.67 -16.91
N GLY A 249 0.74 7.38 -16.13
CA GLY A 249 1.32 8.29 -15.14
C GLY A 249 2.52 9.09 -15.60
N LYS A 250 2.76 9.21 -16.91
CA LYS A 250 3.68 10.21 -17.48
C LYS A 250 3.10 11.62 -17.32
N ALA A 251 3.95 12.64 -17.49
CA ALA A 251 3.53 14.04 -17.43
C ALA A 251 2.47 14.35 -18.50
N GLY A 252 1.38 15.00 -18.10
CA GLY A 252 0.17 15.21 -18.91
C GLY A 252 -0.77 14.00 -19.02
N GLY A 253 -0.47 12.88 -18.33
CA GLY A 253 -1.29 11.68 -18.30
C GLY A 253 -2.29 11.64 -17.13
N PRO A 254 -3.38 10.87 -17.23
CA PRO A 254 -4.47 10.85 -16.24
C PRO A 254 -4.05 10.33 -14.85
N LEU A 255 -2.89 9.67 -14.74
CA LEU A 255 -2.34 9.19 -13.47
C LEU A 255 -1.07 9.95 -13.05
N GLU A 256 -0.78 11.13 -13.62
CA GLU A 256 0.41 11.92 -13.27
C GLU A 256 0.48 12.22 -11.77
N THR A 257 -0.65 12.38 -11.08
CA THR A 257 -0.70 12.64 -9.64
C THR A 257 -0.54 11.38 -8.77
N MET A 258 -0.74 10.19 -9.32
CA MET A 258 -1.07 8.97 -8.57
C MET A 258 0.02 8.57 -7.56
N GLN A 259 -0.37 8.43 -6.28
CA GLN A 259 0.57 8.14 -5.19
C GLN A 259 1.33 6.82 -5.38
N LEU A 260 0.69 5.78 -5.95
CA LEU A 260 1.31 4.49 -6.27
C LEU A 260 2.63 4.65 -7.05
N LEU A 261 2.63 5.55 -8.04
CA LEU A 261 3.73 5.71 -8.99
C LEU A 261 4.86 6.58 -8.42
N LYS A 262 4.50 7.58 -7.60
CA LYS A 262 5.44 8.47 -6.90
C LYS A 262 6.07 7.83 -5.67
N GLN A 263 5.35 6.95 -4.98
CA GLN A 263 5.77 6.33 -3.71
C GLN A 263 5.73 4.80 -3.82
N SER A 264 6.58 4.24 -4.68
CA SER A 264 6.59 2.80 -5.02
C SER A 264 6.63 1.84 -3.81
N ARG A 265 7.33 2.22 -2.73
CA ARG A 265 7.44 1.46 -1.46
C ARG A 265 6.24 1.58 -0.52
N LEU A 266 5.28 2.49 -0.77
CA LEU A 266 4.10 2.66 0.05
C LEU A 266 3.08 1.55 -0.26
N SER A 267 2.61 0.80 0.74
CA SER A 267 1.69 -0.34 0.58
C SER A 267 0.21 0.02 0.61
N VAL A 268 -0.15 1.14 1.25
CA VAL A 268 -1.50 1.72 1.27
C VAL A 268 -1.40 3.18 0.87
N SER A 269 -2.02 3.57 -0.24
CA SER A 269 -1.93 4.92 -0.82
C SER A 269 -3.29 5.46 -1.22
N LYS A 270 -3.49 6.78 -1.11
CA LYS A 270 -4.72 7.44 -1.57
C LYS A 270 -4.73 7.57 -3.09
N VAL A 271 -5.91 7.49 -3.68
CA VAL A 271 -6.21 7.65 -5.11
C VAL A 271 -7.19 8.82 -5.24
N SER A 272 -7.10 9.64 -6.30
CA SER A 272 -8.10 10.70 -6.53
C SER A 272 -9.41 10.10 -7.08
N GLY A 273 -10.52 10.84 -6.98
CA GLY A 273 -11.80 10.40 -7.59
C GLY A 273 -11.69 10.27 -9.11
N GLU A 274 -10.91 11.15 -9.75
CA GLU A 274 -10.64 11.15 -11.19
C GLU A 274 -9.76 9.95 -11.58
N GLU A 275 -8.69 9.68 -10.83
CA GLU A 275 -7.82 8.52 -11.00
C GLU A 275 -8.60 7.21 -10.82
N PHE A 276 -9.52 7.13 -9.84
CA PHE A 276 -10.33 5.95 -9.59
C PHE A 276 -11.38 5.72 -10.68
N ALA A 277 -12.13 6.76 -11.08
CA ALA A 277 -13.11 6.68 -12.15
C ALA A 277 -12.47 6.24 -13.48
N TYR A 278 -11.38 6.91 -13.88
CA TYR A 278 -10.63 6.57 -15.10
C TYR A 278 -10.10 5.12 -15.10
N LEU A 279 -9.65 4.62 -13.94
CA LEU A 279 -9.20 3.23 -13.81
C LEU A 279 -10.35 2.22 -13.82
N CYS A 280 -11.57 2.60 -13.44
CA CYS A 280 -12.75 1.76 -13.61
C CYS A 280 -13.19 1.70 -15.08
N GLU A 281 -13.33 2.86 -15.74
CA GLU A 281 -13.64 2.95 -17.18
C GLU A 281 -12.64 2.15 -18.03
N LEU A 282 -11.35 2.23 -17.70
CA LEU A 282 -10.31 1.43 -18.35
C LEU A 282 -10.46 -0.07 -18.08
N ALA A 283 -10.86 -0.49 -16.87
CA ALA A 283 -11.11 -1.89 -16.57
C ALA A 283 -12.31 -2.45 -17.34
N ASP A 284 -13.43 -1.72 -17.34
CA ASP A 284 -14.65 -2.08 -18.06
C ASP A 284 -14.39 -2.20 -19.57
N LYS A 285 -13.71 -1.21 -20.17
CA LYS A 285 -13.28 -1.25 -21.58
C LYS A 285 -12.38 -2.44 -21.90
N LYS A 286 -11.43 -2.79 -21.03
CA LYS A 286 -10.52 -3.94 -21.23
C LYS A 286 -11.26 -5.28 -21.13
N ALA A 287 -12.38 -5.35 -20.42
CA ALA A 287 -13.26 -6.51 -20.37
C ALA A 287 -14.07 -6.63 -21.67
N GLU A 288 -14.65 -5.52 -22.16
CA GLU A 288 -15.33 -5.45 -23.47
C GLU A 288 -14.39 -5.85 -24.63
N GLU A 289 -13.19 -5.26 -24.71
CA GLU A 289 -12.18 -5.59 -25.74
C GLU A 289 -11.71 -7.06 -25.68
N ALA A 290 -11.88 -7.74 -24.54
CA ALA A 290 -11.56 -9.16 -24.37
C ALA A 290 -12.76 -10.10 -24.58
N GLY A 291 -13.99 -9.57 -24.68
CA GLY A 291 -15.23 -10.37 -24.68
C GLY A 291 -15.48 -11.09 -23.34
N LEU A 292 -15.09 -10.47 -22.23
CA LEU A 292 -15.20 -11.02 -20.87
C LEU A 292 -16.03 -10.11 -19.95
N GLU A 293 -16.61 -10.68 -18.91
CA GLU A 293 -17.32 -9.94 -17.86
C GLU A 293 -16.47 -9.84 -16.58
N HIS A 294 -16.68 -8.77 -15.81
CA HIS A 294 -16.08 -8.66 -14.47
C HIS A 294 -16.79 -9.58 -13.48
N ASP A 295 -16.04 -10.11 -12.52
CA ASP A 295 -16.56 -10.98 -11.49
C ASP A 295 -16.92 -10.16 -10.24
N GLU A 296 -18.21 -9.87 -10.06
CA GLU A 296 -18.74 -9.05 -8.96
C GLU A 296 -19.07 -9.87 -7.69
N GLY A 297 -18.85 -11.20 -7.72
CA GLY A 297 -19.20 -12.10 -6.62
C GLY A 297 -20.61 -12.70 -6.73
N LYS A 298 -21.07 -13.30 -5.63
CA LYS A 298 -22.40 -13.91 -5.46
C LYS A 298 -22.80 -13.85 -3.99
#